data_AF-A0A354GY04-F1
#
_entry.id   AF-A0A354GY04-F1
#
_cell.length_a   1.000
_cell.length_b   1.000
_cell.length_c   1.000
_cell.angle_alpha   90.00
_cell.angle_beta   90.00
_cell.angle_gamma   90.00
#
_symmetry.space_group_name_H-M   'P 1'
#
loop_
_entity.id
_entity.type
_entity.pdbx_description
1 polymer ?
#
loop_
_entity_poly.entity_id
_entity_poly.type
_entity_poly.pdbx_seq_one_letter_code
_entity_poly.pdbx_strand_id
1 'polypeptide(L)'
;MNTYANIKSAAVGNRKPAERRRAKRLSPARLTPCVIRPADGAEMPGWVHNLSVVGGGLLAGRSFAPGAVLTVLFINAAHTFAL
;
A
#
# COMPACT_ATOMS: atom_id res chain seq x y z
N MET A 1 12.88 -42.84 -44.93
CA MET A 1 12.07 -42.56 -43.72
C MET A 1 12.90 -41.66 -42.82
N ASN A 2 12.58 -40.38 -42.72
CA ASN A 2 13.35 -39.42 -41.91
C ASN A 2 12.37 -38.57 -41.10
N THR A 3 12.20 -38.92 -39.83
CA THR A 3 11.25 -38.31 -38.90
C THR A 3 11.98 -37.25 -38.07
N TYR A 4 11.93 -35.99 -38.52
CA TYR A 4 12.34 -34.87 -37.67
C TYR A 4 11.17 -34.49 -36.75
N ALA A 5 11.27 -34.91 -35.49
CA ALA A 5 10.34 -34.52 -34.44
C ALA A 5 10.46 -33.01 -34.18
N ASN A 6 9.38 -32.29 -34.48
CA ASN A 6 9.24 -30.86 -34.28
C ASN A 6 9.02 -30.59 -32.77
N ILE A 7 10.09 -30.29 -32.04
CA ILE A 7 10.02 -29.87 -30.64
C ILE A 7 9.46 -28.45 -30.62
N LYS A 8 8.14 -28.33 -30.46
CA LYS A 8 7.50 -27.06 -30.12
C LYS A 8 8.02 -26.62 -28.76
N SER A 9 8.99 -25.72 -28.75
CA SER A 9 9.41 -24.98 -27.57
C SER A 9 8.20 -24.20 -27.06
N ALA A 10 7.60 -24.67 -25.97
CA ALA A 10 6.56 -23.94 -25.27
C ALA A 10 7.19 -22.64 -24.78
N ALA A 11 6.79 -21.52 -25.38
CA ALA A 11 7.13 -20.19 -24.89
C ALA A 11 6.70 -20.14 -23.42
N VAL A 12 7.68 -20.17 -22.51
CA VAL A 12 7.47 -19.95 -21.08
C VAL A 12 7.03 -18.51 -20.95
N GLY A 13 5.72 -18.30 -21.06
CA GLY A 13 5.09 -17.00 -20.88
C GLY A 13 5.56 -16.47 -19.53
N ASN A 14 6.23 -15.33 -19.57
CA ASN A 14 6.79 -14.65 -18.40
C ASN A 14 5.59 -14.16 -17.56
N ARG A 15 4.98 -15.07 -16.79
CA ARG A 15 3.80 -14.79 -15.98
C ARG A 15 4.26 -13.83 -14.89
N LYS A 16 3.90 -12.55 -15.04
CA LYS A 16 4.10 -11.55 -14.00
C LYS A 16 3.54 -12.12 -12.69
N PRO A 17 4.28 -12.04 -11.57
CA PRO A 17 3.78 -12.50 -10.29
C PRO A 17 2.38 -11.92 -10.05
N ALA A 18 1.42 -12.80 -9.75
CA ALA A 18 0.07 -12.35 -9.44
C ALA A 18 0.13 -11.45 -8.20
N GLU A 19 -0.53 -10.29 -8.28
CA GLU A 19 -0.66 -9.37 -7.16
C GLU A 19 -1.33 -10.11 -6.00
N ARG A 20 -0.62 -10.19 -4.86
CA ARG A 20 -1.07 -10.90 -3.66
C ARG A 20 -1.96 -10.04 -2.77
N ARG A 21 -1.93 -8.71 -2.93
CA ARG A 21 -2.69 -7.79 -2.08
C ARG A 21 -4.15 -7.78 -2.50
N ARG A 22 -5.03 -8.03 -1.53
CA ARG A 22 -6.49 -7.93 -1.69
C ARG A 22 -6.95 -6.53 -2.13
N ALA A 23 -6.24 -5.48 -1.72
CA ALA A 23 -6.56 -4.11 -2.05
C ALA A 23 -5.32 -3.39 -2.60
N LYS A 24 -5.51 -2.66 -3.70
CA LYS A 24 -4.47 -1.80 -4.27
C LYS A 24 -4.16 -0.67 -3.29
N ARG A 25 -2.87 -0.39 -3.12
CA ARG A 25 -2.39 0.78 -2.39
C ARG A 25 -2.08 1.91 -3.37
N LEU A 26 -2.49 3.11 -3.01
CA LEU A 26 -2.26 4.34 -3.76
C LEU A 26 -1.43 5.26 -2.87
N SER A 27 -0.37 5.82 -3.45
CA SER A 27 0.42 6.86 -2.80
C SER A 27 -0.15 8.22 -3.16
N PRO A 28 -0.33 9.12 -2.19
CA PRO A 28 -0.69 10.51 -2.49
C PRO A 28 0.31 11.16 -3.45
N ALA A 29 -0.17 12.03 -4.34
CA ALA A 29 0.69 12.76 -5.29
C ALA A 29 1.61 13.78 -4.58
N ARG A 30 1.24 14.19 -3.37
CA ARG A 30 2.01 15.08 -2.48
C ARG A 30 1.93 14.53 -1.06
N LEU A 31 2.91 14.86 -0.22
CA LEU A 31 2.84 14.51 1.20
C LEU A 31 1.57 15.10 1.82
N THR A 32 0.66 14.22 2.23
CA THR A 32 -0.61 14.60 2.84
C THR A 32 -0.46 14.57 4.36
N PRO A 33 -0.71 15.68 5.07
CA PRO A 33 -0.64 15.70 6.52
C PRO A 33 -1.78 14.87 7.14
N CYS A 34 -1.49 14.25 8.27
CA CYS A 34 -2.50 13.62 9.12
C CYS A 34 -2.22 13.92 10.60
N VAL A 35 -3.23 13.68 11.43
CA VAL A 35 -3.09 13.68 12.88
C VAL A 35 -3.21 12.24 13.36
N ILE A 36 -2.28 11.82 14.21
CA ILE A 36 -2.24 10.48 14.81
C ILE A 36 -2.51 10.64 16.29
N ARG A 37 -3.50 9.91 16.80
CA ARG A 37 -3.84 9.85 18.22
C ARG A 37 -3.80 8.41 18.72
N PRO A 38 -2.80 8.03 19.52
CA PRO A 38 -2.79 6.77 20.25
C PRO A 38 -3.95 6.71 21.25
N ALA A 39 -4.43 5.51 21.60
CA ALA A 39 -5.51 5.34 22.57
C ALA A 39 -5.20 5.95 23.96
N ASP A 40 -3.93 5.98 24.33
CA ASP A 40 -3.40 6.39 25.64
C ASP A 40 -2.59 7.69 25.60
N GLY A 41 -2.60 8.41 24.46
CA GLY A 41 -1.61 9.45 24.19
C GLY A 41 -2.17 10.73 23.61
N ALA A 42 -1.33 11.76 23.64
CA ALA A 42 -1.60 13.03 22.98
C ALA A 42 -1.59 12.89 21.45
N GLU A 43 -2.33 13.78 20.80
CA GLU A 43 -2.31 13.93 19.35
C GLU A 43 -0.94 14.38 18.87
N MET A 44 -0.52 13.85 17.72
CA MET A 44 0.73 14.22 17.08
C MET A 44 0.59 14.33 15.56
N PRO A 45 1.38 15.21 14.92
CA PRO A 45 1.40 15.31 13.48
C PRO A 45 2.02 14.06 12.84
N GLY A 46 1.56 13.72 11.66
CA GLY A 46 2.10 12.67 10.81
C GLY A 46 1.87 12.94 9.33
N TRP A 47 2.33 12.02 8.50
CA TRP A 47 2.16 12.09 7.06
C TRP A 47 1.63 10.77 6.50
N VAL A 48 0.80 10.85 5.46
CA VAL A 48 0.32 9.68 4.74
C VAL A 48 1.37 9.26 3.70
N HIS A 49 1.83 8.00 3.79
CA HIS A 49 2.72 7.42 2.79
C HIS A 49 1.95 6.71 1.67
N ASN A 50 0.98 5.86 2.04
CA ASN A 50 0.05 5.22 1.10
C ASN A 50 -1.25 4.82 1.79
N LEU A 51 -2.31 4.68 1.00
CA LEU A 51 -3.65 4.28 1.46
C LEU A 51 -4.22 3.18 0.58
N SER A 52 -5.13 2.40 1.14
CA SER A 52 -6.02 1.46 0.46
C SER A 52 -7.33 1.43 1.23
N VAL A 53 -8.35 0.82 0.64
CA VAL A 53 -9.67 0.68 1.29
C VAL A 53 -9.61 -0.11 2.61
N VAL A 54 -8.57 -0.90 2.86
CA VAL A 54 -8.42 -1.74 4.07
C VAL A 54 -7.33 -1.28 5.03
N GLY A 55 -6.62 -0.19 4.73
CA GLY A 55 -5.54 0.30 5.59
C GLY A 55 -4.55 1.21 4.89
N GLY A 56 -3.59 1.74 5.65
CA GLY A 56 -2.61 2.71 5.17
C GLY A 56 -1.25 2.59 5.82
N GLY A 57 -0.25 3.18 5.18
CA GLY A 57 1.07 3.44 5.75
C GLY A 57 1.19 4.90 6.16
N LEU A 58 1.66 5.15 7.37
CA LEU A 58 1.86 6.48 7.94
C LEU A 58 3.33 6.69 8.28
N LEU A 59 3.79 7.93 8.19
CA LEU A 59 5.07 8.38 8.71
C LEU A 59 4.79 9.17 9.99
N ALA A 60 5.42 8.75 11.08
CA ALA A 60 5.26 9.36 12.40
C ALA A 60 6.63 9.62 13.01
N GLY A 61 6.71 10.59 13.93
CA GLY A 61 7.95 10.92 14.65
C GLY A 61 8.39 9.85 15.67
N ARG A 62 7.57 8.82 15.90
CA ARG A 62 7.89 7.69 16.77
C ARG A 62 7.28 6.38 16.26
N SER A 63 7.81 5.27 16.75
CA SER A 63 7.28 3.94 16.47
C SER A 63 6.10 3.59 17.38
N PHE A 64 5.22 2.71 16.90
CA PHE A 64 4.12 2.12 17.65
C PHE A 64 4.28 0.60 17.67
N ALA A 65 3.91 -0.04 18.77
CA ALA A 65 3.94 -1.49 18.85
C ALA A 65 2.91 -2.14 17.90
N PRO A 66 3.20 -3.32 17.32
CA PRO A 66 2.20 -4.08 16.59
C PRO A 66 0.95 -4.32 17.44
N GLY A 67 -0.24 -4.11 16.87
CA GLY A 67 -1.51 -4.23 17.58
C GLY A 67 -1.96 -2.98 18.36
N ALA A 68 -1.13 -1.94 18.43
CA ALA A 68 -1.54 -0.66 19.00
C ALA A 68 -2.71 -0.05 18.20
N VAL A 69 -3.73 0.42 18.92
CA VAL A 69 -4.90 1.07 18.32
C VAL A 69 -4.64 2.58 18.23
N LEU A 70 -4.70 3.10 17.00
CA LEU A 70 -4.50 4.51 16.69
C LEU A 70 -5.76 5.07 16.04
N THR A 71 -6.20 6.24 16.46
CA THR A 71 -7.14 7.07 15.70
C THR A 71 -6.33 7.96 14.76
N VAL A 72 -6.70 8.01 13.48
CA VAL A 72 -5.98 8.79 12.48
C VAL A 72 -6.96 9.70 11.76
N LEU A 73 -6.72 11.00 11.83
CA LEU A 73 -7.46 11.99 11.07
C LEU A 73 -6.66 12.38 9.83
N PHE A 74 -7.18 12.03 8.66
CA PHE A 74 -6.65 12.53 7.40
C PHE A 74 -7.16 13.95 7.19
N ILE A 75 -6.25 14.92 7.23
CA ILE A 75 -6.62 16.31 6.96
C ILE A 75 -6.75 16.43 5.44
N ASN A 76 -7.95 16.83 5.02
CA ASN A 76 -8.40 16.80 3.64
C ASN A 76 -7.48 17.65 2.75
N ALA A 77 -6.55 16.99 2.06
CA ALA A 77 -6.06 17.50 0.79
C ALA A 77 -7.08 17.01 -0.23
N ALA A 78 -7.78 17.89 -0.96
CA ALA A 78 -8.69 17.51 -2.05
C ALA A 78 -8.06 16.55 -3.12
N HIS A 79 -6.76 16.27 -2.99
CA HIS A 79 -5.94 15.33 -3.73
C HIS A 79 -5.94 13.89 -3.17
N THR A 80 -6.58 13.60 -2.02
CA THR A 80 -6.76 12.23 -1.49
C THR A 80 -7.93 11.46 -2.13
N PHE A 81 -8.65 12.05 -3.09
CA PHE A 81 -9.63 11.36 -3.95
C PHE A 81 -8.98 10.44 -5.00
N ALA A 82 -7.86 9.80 -4.67
CA ALA A 82 -7.40 8.64 -5.39
C ALA A 82 -8.02 7.41 -4.73
N LEU A 83 -9.27 7.10 -5.10
CA LEU A 83 -9.90 5.79 -4.92
C LEU A 83 -10.36 5.29 -6.29
#